data_AF-A0A2D3V183-F1
#
_entry.id   AF-A0A2D3V183-F1
#
_cell.length_a   1.000
_cell.length_b   1.000
_cell.length_c   1.000
_cell.angle_alpha   90.00
_cell.angle_beta   90.00
_cell.angle_gamma   90.00
#
_symmetry.space_group_name_H-M   'P 1'
#
loop_
_entity.id
_entity.type
_entity.pdbx_description
1 polymer ?
#
loop_
_entity_poly.entity_id
_entity_poly.type
_entity_poly.pdbx_seq_one_letter_code
_entity_poly.pdbx_strand_id
1 'polypeptide(L)'
;MSTATRTVQDVPRRTLPTYQQAAESKHELPWADLVTLDLSRFDQPGGKQALASQLRDAVHNVGFFYITGFGLSQEEVDRQFAIGKEIFNLPEEEKLKYRADLDHGHYSGYRPLGSTELLPGLRDNIEMYNVFKFLPELERSQPDVVHEQRAEIERFQRHIAEDVVQKLLILISIVLELPEDYLSKGHRYDDLSDCHLRYMIYRARTPEENERYQNLYSRGHTDFGSLTLLFRQPIAALQIRMPDGSWRWVKPHPGSITVNIADVLQFWTGGYLKSSVHRVVAPPDDQAHLDRLGLLYFLRPAHDLDLKIVDSPLLERLGIKQAGDDGAGIKAGEWVRTRVKQNQDKATEGGHKEKEVLGGVKVKYYD
;
A
#
# COMPACT_ATOMS: atom_id res chain seq x y z
N MET A 1 -17.61 -44.92 -1.21
CA MET A 1 -16.31 -44.32 -0.84
C MET A 1 -16.62 -43.01 -0.14
N SER A 2 -16.34 -42.94 1.16
CA SER A 2 -16.73 -41.83 2.05
C SER A 2 -15.83 -40.63 1.79
N THR A 3 -16.43 -39.50 1.42
CA THR A 3 -15.80 -38.18 1.39
C THR A 3 -15.38 -37.79 2.80
N ALA A 4 -14.06 -37.79 3.05
CA ALA A 4 -13.48 -37.27 4.27
C ALA A 4 -13.55 -35.74 4.23
N THR A 5 -14.57 -35.17 4.87
CA THR A 5 -14.60 -33.76 5.25
C THR A 5 -13.45 -33.53 6.22
N ARG A 6 -12.38 -32.89 5.76
CA ARG A 6 -11.24 -32.51 6.61
C ARG A 6 -11.72 -31.37 7.50
N THR A 7 -12.23 -31.72 8.68
CA THR A 7 -12.47 -30.77 9.77
C THR A 7 -11.20 -29.98 9.99
N VAL A 8 -11.27 -28.65 9.83
CA VAL A 8 -10.23 -27.72 10.26
C VAL A 8 -10.01 -28.00 11.74
N GLN A 9 -8.89 -28.64 12.07
CA GLN A 9 -8.51 -28.85 13.46
C GLN A 9 -8.33 -27.46 14.07
N ASP A 10 -9.02 -27.22 15.18
CA ASP A 10 -8.89 -26.02 15.99
C ASP A 10 -7.49 -26.06 16.64
N VAL A 11 -6.48 -25.62 15.88
CA VAL A 11 -5.10 -25.49 16.37
C VAL A 11 -5.13 -24.49 17.53
N PRO A 12 -4.58 -24.82 18.71
CA PRO A 12 -4.51 -23.89 19.81
C PRO A 12 -3.83 -22.59 19.36
N ARG A 13 -4.58 -21.49 19.29
CA ARG A 13 -4.05 -20.20 18.84
C ARG A 13 -2.98 -19.74 19.83
N ARG A 14 -1.78 -19.42 19.36
CA ARG A 14 -0.80 -18.72 20.19
C ARG A 14 -1.40 -17.39 20.65
N THR A 15 -1.38 -17.16 21.96
CA THR A 15 -1.65 -15.83 22.52
C THR A 15 -0.48 -14.92 22.14
N LEU A 16 -0.75 -13.94 21.28
CA LEU A 16 0.25 -12.94 20.91
C LEU A 16 0.35 -11.86 21.99
N PRO A 17 1.55 -11.31 22.25
CA PRO A 17 1.68 -10.13 23.09
C PRO A 17 0.87 -8.96 22.54
N THR A 18 0.30 -8.14 23.43
CA THR A 18 -0.35 -6.89 23.01
C THR A 18 0.67 -5.96 22.38
N TYR A 19 0.36 -5.44 21.18
CA TYR A 19 1.19 -4.44 20.56
C TYR A 19 1.08 -3.11 21.32
N GLN A 20 2.21 -2.59 21.77
CA GLN A 20 2.29 -1.27 22.38
C GLN A 20 2.79 -0.29 21.33
N GLN A 21 1.97 0.71 21.03
CA GLN A 21 2.37 1.77 20.11
C GLN A 21 3.47 2.63 20.75
N ALA A 22 4.40 3.11 19.91
CA ALA A 22 5.39 4.09 20.32
C ALA A 22 4.74 5.40 20.78
N ALA A 23 5.45 6.21 21.57
CA ALA A 23 5.00 7.56 21.85
C ALA A 23 4.99 8.42 20.56
N GLU A 24 4.04 9.34 20.45
CA GLU A 24 4.05 10.36 19.40
C GLU A 24 5.29 11.27 19.56
N SER A 25 5.86 11.69 18.43
CA SER A 25 6.99 12.62 18.44
C SER A 25 6.56 13.96 19.02
N LYS A 26 7.45 14.60 19.77
CA LYS A 26 7.27 15.94 20.32
C LYS A 26 7.72 17.03 19.35
N HIS A 27 8.32 16.67 18.23
CA HIS A 27 8.79 17.60 17.21
C HIS A 27 7.64 18.15 16.37
N GLU A 28 7.67 19.45 16.11
CA GLU A 28 6.81 20.09 15.11
C GLU A 28 7.50 20.01 13.75
N LEU A 29 7.06 19.06 12.91
CA LEU A 29 7.61 18.84 11.58
C LEU A 29 6.80 19.64 10.54
N PRO A 30 7.36 19.91 9.34
CA PRO A 30 6.60 20.52 8.26
C PRO A 30 5.56 19.52 7.70
N TRP A 31 4.44 19.39 8.40
CA TRP A 31 3.35 18.48 8.09
C TRP A 31 2.71 18.82 6.73
N ALA A 32 2.30 17.80 6.00
CA ALA A 32 1.44 17.94 4.85
C ALA A 32 0.01 18.25 5.32
N ASP A 33 -0.61 19.26 4.70
CA ASP A 33 -2.03 19.52 4.89
C ASP A 33 -2.84 18.55 4.02
N LEU A 34 -3.34 17.49 4.66
CA LEU A 34 -4.09 16.42 3.99
C LEU A 34 -5.52 16.39 4.50
N VAL A 35 -6.45 16.29 3.56
CA VAL A 35 -7.88 16.16 3.84
C VAL A 35 -8.16 14.87 4.59
N THR A 36 -9.08 14.91 5.55
CA THR A 36 -9.58 13.72 6.27
C THR A 36 -11.03 13.43 5.91
N LEU A 37 -11.30 12.23 5.42
CA LEU A 37 -12.65 11.75 5.10
C LEU A 37 -13.18 10.86 6.22
N ASP A 38 -14.34 11.21 6.77
CA ASP A 38 -15.05 10.38 7.73
C ASP A 38 -16.00 9.42 7.01
N LEU A 39 -15.60 8.16 6.88
CA LEU A 39 -16.37 7.13 6.17
C LEU A 39 -17.65 6.72 6.91
N SER A 40 -17.82 7.07 8.18
CA SER A 40 -19.09 6.83 8.90
C SER A 40 -20.25 7.66 8.32
N ARG A 41 -19.93 8.71 7.56
CA ARG A 41 -20.90 9.56 6.87
C ARG A 41 -21.36 9.02 5.52
N PHE A 42 -20.74 7.96 5.01
CA PHE A 42 -20.94 7.49 3.64
C PHE A 42 -22.41 7.16 3.33
N ASP A 43 -23.08 6.44 4.23
CA ASP A 43 -24.46 5.97 4.07
C ASP A 43 -25.53 6.99 4.52
N GLN A 44 -25.11 8.16 5.01
CA GLN A 44 -26.04 9.23 5.38
C GLN A 44 -26.65 9.86 4.12
N PRO A 45 -27.87 10.43 4.19
CA PRO A 45 -28.47 11.16 3.06
C PRO A 45 -27.53 12.25 2.52
N GLY A 46 -27.15 12.15 1.25
CA GLY A 46 -26.18 13.07 0.60
C GLY A 46 -24.71 12.88 1.02
N GLY A 47 -24.42 11.89 1.86
CA GLY A 47 -23.09 11.62 2.40
C GLY A 47 -22.05 11.31 1.33
N LYS A 48 -22.40 10.46 0.35
CA LYS A 48 -21.51 10.12 -0.77
C LYS A 48 -21.10 11.35 -1.57
N GLN A 49 -22.04 12.22 -1.92
CA GLN A 49 -21.76 13.42 -2.73
C GLN A 49 -20.89 14.43 -1.95
N ALA A 50 -21.15 14.59 -0.65
CA ALA A 50 -20.34 15.45 0.21
C ALA A 50 -18.90 14.93 0.34
N LEU A 51 -18.73 13.63 0.61
CA LEU A 51 -17.42 12.98 0.71
C LEU A 51 -16.67 12.99 -0.63
N ALA A 52 -17.36 12.74 -1.75
CA ALA A 52 -16.76 12.80 -3.09
C ALA A 52 -16.29 14.22 -3.43
N SER A 53 -17.08 15.24 -3.08
CA SER A 53 -16.68 16.64 -3.25
C SER A 53 -15.43 16.97 -2.43
N GLN A 54 -15.38 16.50 -1.18
CA GLN A 54 -14.23 16.67 -0.30
C GLN A 54 -12.98 15.91 -0.81
N LEU A 55 -13.16 14.72 -1.37
CA LEU A 55 -12.08 13.88 -1.91
C LEU A 55 -11.45 14.49 -3.17
N ARG A 56 -12.27 15.11 -4.05
CA ARG A 56 -11.88 15.58 -5.39
C ARG A 56 -10.56 16.35 -5.40
N ASP A 57 -10.43 17.37 -4.57
CA ASP A 57 -9.23 18.22 -4.56
C ASP A 57 -8.00 17.49 -4.02
N ALA A 58 -8.20 16.61 -3.02
CA ALA A 58 -7.11 15.84 -2.43
C ALA A 58 -6.49 14.89 -3.45
N VAL A 59 -7.31 14.16 -4.23
CA VAL A 59 -6.82 13.17 -5.19
C VAL A 59 -6.30 13.78 -6.49
N HIS A 60 -6.80 14.96 -6.87
CA HIS A 60 -6.36 15.66 -8.08
C HIS A 60 -5.02 16.39 -7.88
N ASN A 61 -4.78 16.95 -6.69
CA ASN A 61 -3.59 17.77 -6.46
C ASN A 61 -2.47 17.01 -5.75
N VAL A 62 -2.82 16.19 -4.75
CA VAL A 62 -1.83 15.57 -3.85
C VAL A 62 -1.85 14.05 -3.94
N GLY A 63 -2.98 13.41 -4.20
CA GLY A 63 -3.04 11.95 -4.26
C GLY A 63 -2.89 11.24 -2.91
N PHE A 64 -2.86 11.99 -1.80
CA PHE A 64 -2.84 11.50 -0.43
C PHE A 64 -3.97 12.13 0.38
N PHE A 65 -4.57 11.36 1.28
CA PHE A 65 -5.61 11.81 2.20
C PHE A 65 -5.68 10.88 3.41
N TYR A 66 -6.36 11.28 4.47
CA TYR A 66 -6.69 10.41 5.59
C TYR A 66 -8.13 9.94 5.49
N ILE A 67 -8.39 8.77 6.09
CA ILE A 67 -9.74 8.30 6.37
C ILE A 67 -9.89 7.99 7.86
N THR A 68 -11.07 8.26 8.40
CA THR A 68 -11.54 7.87 9.74
C THR A 68 -12.89 7.18 9.62
N GLY A 69 -13.41 6.63 10.73
CA GLY A 69 -14.71 5.95 10.72
C GLY A 69 -14.74 4.71 9.81
N PHE A 70 -13.58 4.06 9.60
CA PHE A 70 -13.41 2.90 8.72
C PHE A 70 -13.88 1.57 9.34
N GLY A 71 -14.55 1.61 10.49
CA GLY A 71 -15.26 0.46 11.05
C GLY A 71 -14.40 -0.59 11.76
N LEU A 72 -13.13 -0.30 12.06
CA LEU A 72 -12.28 -1.14 12.90
C LEU A 72 -11.88 -0.39 14.16
N SER A 73 -11.82 -1.12 15.27
CA SER A 73 -11.25 -0.62 16.52
C SER A 73 -9.73 -0.53 16.45
N GLN A 74 -9.14 0.27 17.34
CA GLN A 74 -7.68 0.34 17.47
C GLN A 74 -7.09 -1.00 17.91
N GLU A 75 -7.81 -1.76 18.73
CA GLU A 75 -7.40 -3.11 19.16
C GLU A 75 -7.24 -4.05 17.97
N GLU A 76 -8.18 -4.04 17.03
CA GLU A 76 -8.10 -4.89 15.83
C GLU A 76 -6.94 -4.53 14.91
N VAL A 77 -6.61 -3.24 14.81
CA VAL A 77 -5.42 -2.77 14.09
C VAL A 77 -4.14 -3.18 14.83
N ASP A 78 -4.10 -3.01 16.15
CA ASP A 78 -2.94 -3.35 16.98
C ASP A 78 -2.69 -4.86 17.00
N ARG A 79 -3.73 -5.68 16.88
CA ARG A 79 -3.61 -7.13 16.68
C ARG A 79 -2.85 -7.48 15.39
N GLN A 80 -3.09 -6.76 14.30
CA GLN A 80 -2.33 -6.95 13.06
C GLN A 80 -0.87 -6.52 13.24
N PHE A 81 -0.60 -5.43 13.95
CA PHE A 81 0.77 -5.06 14.30
C PHE A 81 1.45 -6.11 15.21
N ALA A 82 0.72 -6.74 16.14
CA ALA A 82 1.25 -7.84 16.95
C ALA A 82 1.65 -9.05 16.08
N ILE A 83 0.80 -9.44 15.12
CA ILE A 83 1.12 -10.51 14.14
C ILE A 83 2.38 -10.14 13.35
N GLY A 84 2.44 -8.92 12.79
CA GLY A 84 3.60 -8.44 12.05
C GLY A 84 4.89 -8.47 12.86
N LYS A 85 4.84 -8.02 14.12
CA LYS A 85 5.99 -8.04 15.04
C LYS A 85 6.47 -9.47 15.29
N GLU A 86 5.55 -10.41 15.52
CA GLU A 86 5.89 -11.80 15.78
C GLU A 86 6.44 -12.52 14.54
N ILE A 87 5.98 -12.17 13.33
CA ILE A 87 6.63 -12.62 12.08
C ILE A 87 8.10 -12.20 12.07
N PHE A 88 8.41 -10.94 12.37
CA PHE A 88 9.79 -10.44 12.29
C PHE A 88 10.69 -10.88 13.46
N ASN A 89 10.09 -11.36 14.56
CA ASN A 89 10.79 -11.99 15.69
C ASN A 89 11.21 -13.45 15.40
N LEU A 90 10.67 -14.08 14.36
CA LEU A 90 11.11 -15.41 13.96
C LEU A 90 12.60 -15.40 13.55
N PRO A 91 13.33 -16.50 13.79
CA PRO A 91 14.68 -16.69 13.24
C PRO A 91 14.69 -16.47 11.72
N GLU A 92 15.78 -15.90 11.20
CA GLU A 92 15.90 -15.62 9.77
C GLU A 92 15.73 -16.88 8.92
N GLU A 93 16.31 -18.01 9.35
CA GLU A 93 16.16 -19.31 8.69
C GLU A 93 14.70 -19.75 8.56
N GLU A 94 13.84 -19.46 9.55
CA GLU A 94 12.42 -19.77 9.49
C GLU A 94 11.67 -18.84 8.52
N LYS A 95 12.01 -17.54 8.53
CA LYS A 95 11.42 -16.57 7.59
C LYS A 95 11.80 -16.89 6.13
N LEU A 96 13.03 -17.33 5.88
CA LEU A 96 13.55 -17.65 4.55
C LEU A 96 12.86 -18.83 3.87
N LYS A 97 12.27 -19.76 4.63
CA LYS A 97 11.42 -20.84 4.07
C LYS A 97 10.21 -20.31 3.29
N TYR A 98 9.80 -19.08 3.59
CA TYR A 98 8.64 -18.42 3.00
C TYR A 98 9.04 -17.22 2.12
N ARG A 99 10.28 -17.20 1.59
CA ARG A 99 10.77 -16.11 0.73
C ARG A 99 9.84 -15.88 -0.46
N ALA A 100 9.64 -14.61 -0.80
CA ALA A 100 8.93 -14.18 -1.98
C ALA A 100 9.76 -14.46 -3.24
N ASP A 101 9.11 -14.94 -4.30
CA ASP A 101 9.75 -15.15 -5.61
C ASP A 101 9.75 -13.85 -6.43
N LEU A 102 10.56 -12.91 -5.94
CA LEU A 102 10.60 -11.56 -6.48
C LEU A 102 11.18 -11.50 -7.89
N ASP A 103 12.07 -12.45 -8.24
CA ASP A 103 12.72 -12.56 -9.55
C ASP A 103 11.69 -12.81 -10.67
N HIS A 104 10.60 -13.50 -10.35
CA HIS A 104 9.47 -13.74 -11.26
C HIS A 104 8.29 -12.80 -11.02
N GLY A 105 8.48 -11.74 -10.21
CA GLY A 105 7.46 -10.71 -9.97
C GLY A 105 6.42 -11.08 -8.92
N HIS A 106 6.63 -12.16 -8.14
CA HIS A 106 5.71 -12.58 -7.09
C HIS A 106 6.12 -11.99 -5.73
N TYR A 107 5.31 -11.07 -5.20
CA TYR A 107 5.61 -10.40 -3.93
C TYR A 107 5.08 -11.11 -2.68
N SER A 108 4.29 -12.17 -2.82
CA SER A 108 3.76 -12.92 -1.69
C SER A 108 4.90 -13.52 -0.85
N GLY A 109 4.82 -13.46 0.48
CA GLY A 109 5.83 -14.00 1.39
C GLY A 109 6.89 -13.00 1.85
N TYR A 110 8.03 -13.53 2.30
CA TYR A 110 9.10 -12.78 2.98
C TYR A 110 10.10 -12.12 2.02
N ARG A 111 10.41 -10.85 2.27
CA ARG A 111 11.53 -10.11 1.68
C ARG A 111 12.60 -9.87 2.77
N PRO A 112 13.80 -10.46 2.66
CA PRO A 112 14.87 -10.31 3.64
C PRO A 112 15.36 -8.88 3.83
N LEU A 113 15.92 -8.62 5.02
CA LEU A 113 16.62 -7.38 5.36
C LEU A 113 17.78 -7.14 4.38
N GLY A 114 17.96 -5.90 3.91
CA GLY A 114 19.09 -5.57 3.04
C GLY A 114 19.06 -6.35 1.71
N SER A 115 17.87 -6.64 1.20
CA SER A 115 17.68 -7.28 -0.11
C SER A 115 17.70 -6.29 -1.27
N THR A 116 17.41 -5.01 -1.03
CA THR A 116 17.49 -3.95 -2.04
C THR A 116 18.63 -2.98 -1.71
N GLU A 117 19.34 -2.57 -2.76
CA GLU A 117 20.33 -1.50 -2.69
C GLU A 117 19.62 -0.15 -2.64
N LEU A 118 19.78 0.57 -1.52
CA LEU A 118 19.12 1.85 -1.29
C LEU A 118 19.94 3.00 -1.88
N LEU A 119 21.26 2.97 -1.67
CA LEU A 119 22.26 3.87 -2.25
C LEU A 119 23.44 3.02 -2.74
N PRO A 120 24.33 3.53 -3.60
CA PRO A 120 25.48 2.76 -4.10
C PRO A 120 26.29 2.12 -2.95
N GLY A 121 26.36 0.78 -2.93
CA GLY A 121 27.05 -0.01 -1.91
C GLY A 121 26.34 -0.11 -0.55
N LEU A 122 25.16 0.51 -0.39
CA LEU A 122 24.42 0.59 0.87
C LEU A 122 23.03 -0.02 0.73
N ARG A 123 22.76 -1.07 1.50
CA ARG A 123 21.50 -1.83 1.42
C ARG A 123 20.43 -1.31 2.39
N ASP A 124 19.17 -1.55 2.08
CA ASP A 124 18.06 -1.11 2.91
C ASP A 124 18.04 -1.77 4.31
N ASN A 125 17.34 -1.14 5.25
CA ASN A 125 17.13 -1.63 6.62
C ASN A 125 15.71 -2.20 6.81
N ILE A 126 15.11 -2.77 5.74
CA ILE A 126 13.70 -3.12 5.73
C ILE A 126 13.49 -4.62 5.54
N GLU A 127 12.68 -5.22 6.41
CA GLU A 127 12.08 -6.53 6.18
C GLU A 127 10.61 -6.36 5.78
N MET A 128 10.10 -7.24 4.92
CA MET A 128 8.67 -7.25 4.56
C MET A 128 8.12 -8.67 4.56
N TYR A 129 6.85 -8.81 4.90
CA TYR A 129 6.10 -10.04 4.73
C TYR A 129 4.72 -9.72 4.14
N ASN A 130 4.44 -10.23 2.95
CA ASN A 130 3.18 -9.97 2.27
C ASN A 130 2.26 -11.19 2.35
N VAL A 131 1.08 -11.00 2.94
CA VAL A 131 0.00 -11.98 2.96
C VAL A 131 -1.02 -11.57 1.91
N PHE A 132 -1.12 -12.35 0.84
CA PHE A 132 -2.09 -12.14 -0.22
C PHE A 132 -3.50 -12.50 0.28
N LYS A 133 -4.52 -12.21 -0.54
CA LYS A 133 -5.89 -12.65 -0.26
C LYS A 133 -5.96 -14.17 -0.12
N PHE A 134 -6.88 -14.63 0.72
CA PHE A 134 -7.11 -16.04 1.00
C PHE A 134 -8.03 -16.68 -0.04
N LEU A 135 -7.59 -16.65 -1.31
CA LEU A 135 -8.25 -17.32 -2.42
C LEU A 135 -7.54 -18.65 -2.71
N PRO A 136 -8.25 -19.71 -3.16
CA PRO A 136 -7.65 -21.00 -3.49
C PRO A 136 -6.46 -20.89 -4.47
N GLU A 137 -6.52 -19.97 -5.42
CA GLU A 137 -5.50 -19.72 -6.45
C GLU A 137 -4.24 -19.05 -5.90
N LEU A 138 -4.33 -18.40 -4.73
CA LEU A 138 -3.25 -17.65 -4.09
C LEU A 138 -2.72 -18.35 -2.82
N GLU A 139 -3.27 -19.51 -2.49
CA GLU A 139 -2.92 -20.27 -1.30
C GLU A 139 -1.47 -20.76 -1.38
N ARG A 140 -0.76 -20.69 -0.25
CA ARG A 140 0.64 -21.09 -0.14
C ARG A 140 0.97 -21.48 1.30
N SER A 141 2.11 -22.13 1.48
CA SER A 141 2.66 -22.31 2.83
C SER A 141 2.97 -20.96 3.49
N GLN A 142 2.66 -20.87 4.78
CA GLN A 142 2.83 -19.69 5.63
C GLN A 142 3.50 -20.13 6.95
N PRO A 143 4.24 -19.24 7.65
CA PRO A 143 4.75 -19.55 8.98
C PRO A 143 3.59 -19.76 9.96
N ASP A 144 3.83 -20.49 11.04
CA ASP A 144 2.80 -20.85 12.03
C ASP A 144 2.06 -19.61 12.57
N VAL A 145 2.77 -18.50 12.80
CA VAL A 145 2.21 -17.21 13.25
C VAL A 145 1.28 -16.50 12.25
N VAL A 146 1.27 -16.92 10.98
CA VAL A 146 0.28 -16.46 9.99
C VAL A 146 -0.83 -17.51 9.87
N HIS A 147 -0.46 -18.79 9.91
CA HIS A 147 -1.40 -19.90 9.78
C HIS A 147 -2.40 -19.98 10.97
N GLU A 148 -1.92 -19.88 12.21
CA GLU A 148 -2.77 -19.92 13.42
C GLU A 148 -3.71 -18.71 13.52
N GLN A 149 -3.37 -17.59 12.89
CA GLN A 149 -4.10 -16.33 12.89
C GLN A 149 -4.81 -16.08 11.55
N ARG A 150 -4.84 -17.08 10.65
CA ARG A 150 -5.39 -16.98 9.29
C ARG A 150 -6.78 -16.35 9.26
N ALA A 151 -7.69 -16.83 10.11
CA ALA A 151 -9.06 -16.34 10.16
C ALA A 151 -9.16 -14.85 10.56
N GLU A 152 -8.27 -14.39 11.44
CA GLU A 152 -8.22 -13.00 11.89
C GLU A 152 -7.65 -12.09 10.79
N ILE A 153 -6.59 -12.52 10.12
CA ILE A 153 -6.00 -11.80 8.99
C ILE A 153 -6.99 -11.74 7.82
N GLU A 154 -7.68 -12.85 7.50
CA GLU A 154 -8.68 -12.90 6.43
C GLU A 154 -9.83 -11.95 6.70
N ARG A 155 -10.40 -12.01 7.91
CA ARG A 155 -11.47 -11.10 8.34
C ARG A 155 -11.03 -9.64 8.22
N PHE A 156 -9.82 -9.31 8.66
CA PHE A 156 -9.28 -7.95 8.55
C PHE A 156 -9.16 -7.52 7.08
N GLN A 157 -8.56 -8.36 6.21
CA GLN A 157 -8.44 -8.04 4.80
C GLN A 157 -9.81 -7.89 4.10
N ARG A 158 -10.77 -8.76 4.40
CA ARG A 158 -12.14 -8.70 3.84
C ARG A 158 -12.84 -7.42 4.24
N HIS A 159 -12.83 -7.06 5.52
CA HIS A 159 -13.37 -5.77 6.00
C HIS A 159 -12.76 -4.59 5.25
N ILE A 160 -11.43 -4.57 5.07
CA ILE A 160 -10.77 -3.51 4.32
C ILE A 160 -11.20 -3.50 2.85
N ALA A 161 -11.30 -4.65 2.20
CA ALA A 161 -11.68 -4.74 0.80
C ALA A 161 -13.15 -4.41 0.54
N GLU A 162 -14.06 -4.87 1.41
CA GLU A 162 -15.50 -4.88 1.24
C GLU A 162 -16.16 -3.63 1.85
N ASP A 163 -15.69 -3.17 3.03
CA ASP A 163 -16.33 -2.06 3.76
C ASP A 163 -15.59 -0.73 3.66
N VAL A 164 -14.28 -0.75 3.36
CA VAL A 164 -13.47 0.47 3.26
C VAL A 164 -13.17 0.81 1.80
N VAL A 165 -12.52 -0.10 1.09
CA VAL A 165 -12.09 0.11 -0.29
C VAL A 165 -13.27 0.28 -1.24
N GLN A 166 -14.35 -0.52 -1.13
CA GLN A 166 -15.52 -0.34 -2.00
C GLN A 166 -16.08 1.08 -1.90
N LYS A 167 -16.20 1.61 -0.67
CA LYS A 167 -16.68 2.98 -0.42
C LYS A 167 -15.76 4.00 -1.09
N LEU A 168 -14.44 3.87 -0.93
CA LEU A 168 -13.48 4.77 -1.58
C LEU A 168 -13.57 4.72 -3.12
N LEU A 169 -13.68 3.53 -3.70
CA LEU A 169 -13.82 3.38 -5.15
C LEU A 169 -15.14 3.95 -5.68
N ILE A 170 -16.22 3.87 -4.89
CA ILE A 170 -17.49 4.53 -5.20
C ILE A 170 -17.31 6.05 -5.19
N LEU A 171 -16.67 6.62 -4.15
CA LEU A 171 -16.40 8.06 -4.08
C LEU A 171 -15.55 8.54 -5.27
N ILE A 172 -14.52 7.78 -5.65
CA ILE A 172 -13.67 8.09 -6.81
C ILE A 172 -14.49 8.00 -8.10
N SER A 173 -15.37 7.00 -8.25
CA SER A 173 -16.25 6.90 -9.42
C SER A 173 -17.19 8.11 -9.53
N ILE A 174 -17.74 8.59 -8.41
CA ILE A 174 -18.55 9.83 -8.37
C ILE A 174 -17.70 11.05 -8.74
N VAL A 175 -16.47 11.16 -8.24
CA VAL A 175 -15.54 12.24 -8.61
C VAL A 175 -15.33 12.28 -10.11
N LEU A 176 -15.15 11.12 -10.74
CA LEU A 176 -14.98 10.94 -12.18
C LEU A 176 -16.30 11.01 -12.97
N GLU A 177 -17.43 11.27 -12.31
CA GLU A 177 -18.76 11.29 -12.94
C GLU A 177 -19.11 9.98 -13.67
N LEU A 178 -18.57 8.86 -13.18
CA LEU A 178 -18.86 7.50 -13.62
C LEU A 178 -20.04 6.92 -12.84
N PRO A 179 -20.64 5.80 -13.30
CA PRO A 179 -21.52 5.00 -12.46
C PRO A 179 -20.84 4.67 -11.12
N GLU A 180 -21.58 4.77 -10.01
CA GLU A 180 -21.01 4.62 -8.65
C GLU A 180 -20.21 3.33 -8.48
N ASP A 181 -20.65 2.25 -9.11
CA ASP A 181 -20.04 0.92 -8.97
C ASP A 181 -18.92 0.63 -9.99
N TYR A 182 -18.58 1.58 -10.87
CA TYR A 182 -17.69 1.35 -12.01
C TYR A 182 -16.33 0.77 -11.60
N LEU A 183 -15.61 1.46 -10.71
CA LEU A 183 -14.31 0.98 -10.25
C LEU A 183 -14.45 -0.21 -9.29
N SER A 184 -15.48 -0.20 -8.45
CA SER A 184 -15.71 -1.22 -7.41
C SER A 184 -15.89 -2.63 -7.99
N LYS A 185 -16.53 -2.75 -9.16
CA LYS A 185 -16.74 -4.02 -9.90
C LYS A 185 -15.45 -4.74 -10.27
N GLY A 186 -14.36 -4.01 -10.45
CA GLY A 186 -13.04 -4.55 -10.81
C GLY A 186 -12.10 -4.81 -9.63
N HIS A 187 -12.61 -4.66 -8.41
CA HIS A 187 -11.83 -4.72 -7.16
C HIS A 187 -12.57 -5.50 -6.07
N ARG A 188 -13.31 -6.56 -6.42
CA ARG A 188 -13.92 -7.40 -5.39
C ARG A 188 -12.86 -8.25 -4.71
N TYR A 189 -13.12 -8.63 -3.46
CA TYR A 189 -12.19 -9.49 -2.73
C TYR A 189 -11.98 -10.83 -3.46
N ASP A 190 -13.05 -11.42 -4.01
CA ASP A 190 -12.99 -12.74 -4.63
C ASP A 190 -12.50 -12.73 -6.09
N ASP A 191 -12.27 -11.56 -6.71
CA ASP A 191 -11.66 -11.49 -8.05
C ASP A 191 -10.17 -11.86 -7.94
N LEU A 192 -9.59 -12.60 -8.88
CA LEU A 192 -8.15 -12.90 -8.82
C LEU A 192 -7.32 -11.61 -8.98
N SER A 193 -6.60 -11.23 -7.93
CA SER A 193 -5.73 -10.05 -7.93
C SER A 193 -4.60 -10.18 -6.91
N ASP A 194 -3.53 -9.39 -7.11
CA ASP A 194 -2.37 -9.35 -6.21
C ASP A 194 -2.61 -8.42 -5.00
N CYS A 195 -3.87 -8.24 -4.57
CA CYS A 195 -4.19 -7.53 -3.34
C CYS A 195 -3.55 -8.24 -2.15
N HIS A 196 -2.98 -7.48 -1.23
CA HIS A 196 -2.30 -8.07 -0.08
C HIS A 196 -2.20 -7.12 1.10
N LEU A 197 -2.11 -7.72 2.28
CA LEU A 197 -1.66 -7.08 3.49
C LEU A 197 -0.13 -7.22 3.58
N ARG A 198 0.56 -6.10 3.73
CA ARG A 198 2.00 -6.04 3.99
C ARG A 198 2.24 -5.73 5.45
N TYR A 199 2.93 -6.64 6.12
CA TYR A 199 3.68 -6.32 7.32
C TYR A 199 5.09 -5.90 6.89
N MET A 200 5.63 -4.86 7.49
CA MET A 200 7.01 -4.45 7.24
C MET A 200 7.64 -3.85 8.48
N ILE A 201 8.94 -3.96 8.63
CA ILE A 201 9.68 -3.32 9.71
C ILE A 201 10.91 -2.62 9.15
N TYR A 202 11.07 -1.36 9.53
CA TYR A 202 12.31 -0.61 9.33
C TYR A 202 13.12 -0.73 10.62
N ARG A 203 14.33 -1.29 10.52
CA ARG A 203 15.25 -1.41 11.65
C ARG A 203 15.91 -0.07 11.93
N ALA A 204 15.90 0.36 13.18
CA ALA A 204 16.58 1.59 13.58
C ALA A 204 18.07 1.51 13.22
N ARG A 205 18.64 2.67 12.90
CA ARG A 205 20.06 2.86 12.57
C ARG A 205 20.66 3.87 13.53
N THR A 206 21.97 3.78 13.78
CA THR A 206 22.66 4.81 14.57
C THR A 206 22.62 6.17 13.83
N PRO A 207 22.82 7.30 14.52
CA PRO A 207 22.92 8.61 13.88
C PRO A 207 23.96 8.64 12.74
N GLU A 208 25.13 8.02 12.95
CA GLU A 208 26.22 7.96 11.96
C GLU A 208 25.82 7.12 10.74
N GLU A 209 25.11 6.02 10.96
CA GLU A 209 24.53 5.24 9.86
C GLU A 209 23.48 6.07 9.13
N ASN A 210 22.54 6.71 9.83
CA ASN A 210 21.53 7.56 9.21
C ASN A 210 22.16 8.64 8.32
N GLU A 211 23.22 9.32 8.79
CA GLU A 211 23.96 10.29 7.99
C GLU A 211 24.55 9.67 6.72
N ARG A 212 25.20 8.50 6.82
CA ARG A 212 25.71 7.76 5.65
C ARG A 212 24.62 7.39 4.64
N TYR A 213 23.41 7.13 5.12
CA TYR A 213 22.22 6.86 4.31
C TYR A 213 21.47 8.12 3.87
N GLN A 214 22.01 9.32 4.11
CA GLN A 214 21.35 10.61 3.84
C GLN A 214 19.96 10.72 4.51
N ASN A 215 19.83 10.10 5.67
CA ASN A 215 18.59 9.92 6.43
C ASN A 215 17.48 9.17 5.66
N LEU A 216 17.79 8.44 4.59
CA LEU A 216 16.80 7.67 3.83
C LEU A 216 16.65 6.26 4.38
N TYR A 217 15.40 5.86 4.60
CA TYR A 217 15.01 4.48 4.87
C TYR A 217 14.43 3.84 3.59
N SER A 218 13.71 4.63 2.79
CA SER A 218 13.22 4.26 1.47
C SER A 218 13.27 5.50 0.56
N ARG A 219 13.66 5.32 -0.70
CA ARG A 219 13.74 6.40 -1.71
C ARG A 219 12.35 6.84 -2.18
N GLY A 220 12.33 7.98 -2.86
CA GLY A 220 11.12 8.49 -3.51
C GLY A 220 10.57 7.51 -4.55
N HIS A 221 9.34 7.04 -4.34
CA HIS A 221 8.65 6.14 -5.29
C HIS A 221 7.14 6.41 -5.33
N THR A 222 6.49 5.84 -6.33
CA THR A 222 5.02 5.69 -6.41
C THR A 222 4.64 4.22 -6.25
N ASP A 223 3.38 3.96 -5.94
CA ASP A 223 2.87 2.60 -5.75
C ASP A 223 2.27 2.02 -7.02
N PHE A 224 2.44 0.71 -7.25
CA PHE A 224 2.12 0.06 -8.53
C PHE A 224 0.69 -0.46 -8.66
N GLY A 225 -0.34 0.21 -8.13
CA GLY A 225 -1.70 -0.35 -7.99
C GLY A 225 -2.80 0.68 -8.08
N SER A 226 -3.93 0.40 -7.45
CA SER A 226 -5.07 1.32 -7.44
C SER A 226 -5.01 2.26 -6.23
N LEU A 227 -4.97 1.69 -5.03
CA LEU A 227 -4.89 2.41 -3.76
C LEU A 227 -3.89 1.72 -2.83
N THR A 228 -3.27 2.49 -1.96
CA THR A 228 -2.52 1.96 -0.81
C THR A 228 -3.12 2.53 0.45
N LEU A 229 -3.38 1.67 1.44
CA LEU A 229 -3.91 2.04 2.74
C LEU A 229 -2.84 1.74 3.79
N LEU A 230 -2.24 2.78 4.36
CA LEU A 230 -1.25 2.68 5.43
C LEU A 230 -1.94 2.92 6.78
N PHE A 231 -1.98 1.87 7.61
CA PHE A 231 -2.55 1.94 8.95
C PHE A 231 -1.63 2.71 9.88
N ARG A 232 -2.22 3.57 10.71
CA ARG A 232 -1.46 4.46 11.55
C ARG A 232 -0.64 3.72 12.60
N GLN A 233 0.64 4.09 12.70
CA GLN A 233 1.46 3.97 13.90
C GLN A 233 2.22 5.29 14.17
N PRO A 234 2.64 5.58 15.42
CA PRO A 234 3.04 6.94 15.84
C PRO A 234 4.42 7.45 15.40
N ILE A 235 5.30 6.61 14.85
CA ILE A 235 6.64 7.00 14.39
C ILE A 235 6.55 7.82 13.10
N ALA A 236 6.93 9.09 13.19
CA ALA A 236 6.89 10.06 12.10
C ALA A 236 8.09 9.84 11.19
N ALA A 237 7.87 9.22 10.02
CA ALA A 237 8.94 8.86 9.07
C ALA A 237 8.54 9.01 7.60
N LEU A 238 7.23 9.00 7.30
CA LEU A 238 6.72 9.10 5.95
C LEU A 238 6.75 10.56 5.47
N GLN A 239 7.31 10.78 4.29
CA GLN A 239 7.25 12.05 3.59
C GLN A 239 6.61 11.88 2.21
N ILE A 240 5.85 12.89 1.80
CA ILE A 240 5.29 13.02 0.46
C ILE A 240 5.90 14.21 -0.25
N ARG A 241 6.04 14.10 -1.56
CA ARG A 241 6.51 15.20 -2.41
C ARG A 241 5.30 16.00 -2.89
N MET A 242 5.24 17.26 -2.49
CA MET A 242 4.18 18.19 -2.86
C MET A 242 4.34 18.68 -4.31
N PRO A 243 3.29 19.27 -4.92
CA PRO A 243 3.36 19.80 -6.30
C PRO A 243 4.45 20.86 -6.51
N ASP A 244 4.80 21.63 -5.48
CA ASP A 244 5.90 22.61 -5.49
C ASP A 244 7.30 21.96 -5.43
N GLY A 245 7.37 20.63 -5.34
CA GLY A 245 8.59 19.84 -5.26
C GLY A 245 9.13 19.67 -3.84
N SER A 246 8.55 20.31 -2.83
CA SER A 246 8.96 20.19 -1.43
C SER A 246 8.56 18.85 -0.82
N TRP A 247 9.35 18.37 0.14
CA TRP A 247 9.00 17.18 0.94
C TRP A 247 8.28 17.62 2.22
N ARG A 248 7.09 17.04 2.47
CA ARG A 248 6.29 17.27 3.67
C ARG A 248 6.05 15.98 4.42
N TRP A 249 5.98 16.05 5.75
CA TRP A 249 5.77 14.88 6.60
C TRP A 249 4.30 14.51 6.67
N VAL A 250 4.00 13.22 6.67
CA VAL A 250 2.64 12.73 6.90
C VAL A 250 2.46 12.49 8.40
N LYS A 251 1.57 13.26 9.03
CA LYS A 251 1.30 13.17 10.46
C LYS A 251 0.54 11.88 10.79
N PRO A 252 1.01 11.04 11.73
CA PRO A 252 0.35 9.79 12.09
C PRO A 252 -0.86 10.04 13.02
N HIS A 253 -1.96 10.55 12.47
CA HIS A 253 -3.17 10.88 13.22
C HIS A 253 -3.81 9.64 13.89
N PRO A 254 -4.09 9.67 15.21
CA PRO A 254 -4.78 8.58 15.89
C PRO A 254 -6.09 8.19 15.21
N GLY A 255 -6.36 6.88 15.12
CA GLY A 255 -7.61 6.37 14.56
C GLY A 255 -7.82 6.66 13.08
N SER A 256 -6.75 6.89 12.31
CA SER A 256 -6.82 7.11 10.87
C SER A 256 -6.05 6.06 10.06
N ILE A 257 -6.37 6.01 8.77
CA ILE A 257 -5.58 5.34 7.75
C ILE A 257 -5.14 6.42 6.77
N THR A 258 -3.84 6.47 6.44
CA THR A 258 -3.35 7.28 5.32
C THR A 258 -3.60 6.50 4.03
N VAL A 259 -4.29 7.12 3.08
CA VAL A 259 -4.59 6.53 1.78
C VAL A 259 -3.89 7.30 0.69
N ASN A 260 -3.30 6.59 -0.27
CA ASN A 260 -2.79 7.21 -1.48
C ASN A 260 -3.28 6.54 -2.77
N ILE A 261 -3.43 7.37 -3.80
CA ILE A 261 -3.65 6.93 -5.16
C ILE A 261 -2.38 6.33 -5.72
N ALA A 262 -2.51 5.21 -6.41
CA ALA A 262 -1.42 4.47 -7.00
C ALA A 262 -1.48 4.51 -8.55
N ASP A 263 -0.41 4.07 -9.19
CA ASP A 263 -0.13 4.26 -10.61
C ASP A 263 -1.25 3.79 -11.56
N VAL A 264 -1.96 2.69 -11.24
CA VAL A 264 -3.06 2.17 -12.08
C VAL A 264 -4.22 3.17 -12.15
N LEU A 265 -4.64 3.74 -11.01
CA LEU A 265 -5.69 4.75 -11.00
C LEU A 265 -5.22 6.05 -11.68
N GLN A 266 -3.96 6.41 -11.53
CA GLN A 266 -3.39 7.53 -12.30
C GLN A 266 -3.47 7.26 -13.81
N PHE A 267 -3.08 6.05 -14.24
CA PHE A 267 -3.13 5.65 -15.64
C PHE A 267 -4.56 5.68 -16.19
N TRP A 268 -5.48 4.99 -15.52
CA TRP A 268 -6.89 4.93 -15.91
C TRP A 268 -7.57 6.29 -15.99
N THR A 269 -7.06 7.30 -15.29
CA THR A 269 -7.62 8.65 -15.31
C THR A 269 -6.83 9.62 -16.17
N GLY A 270 -5.92 9.12 -17.02
CA GLY A 270 -5.10 9.96 -17.90
C GLY A 270 -4.24 10.98 -17.13
N GLY A 271 -3.85 10.64 -15.90
CA GLY A 271 -3.10 11.53 -15.02
C GLY A 271 -3.96 12.54 -14.25
N TYR A 272 -5.30 12.48 -14.33
CA TYR A 272 -6.17 13.35 -13.54
C TYR A 272 -6.03 13.09 -12.04
N LEU A 273 -6.08 11.83 -11.60
CA LEU A 273 -5.73 11.46 -10.23
C LEU A 273 -4.22 11.27 -10.12
N LYS A 274 -3.59 11.82 -9.08
CA LYS A 274 -2.13 11.82 -8.95
C LYS A 274 -1.65 10.67 -8.09
N SER A 275 -0.76 9.84 -8.60
CA SER A 275 0.07 8.98 -7.76
C SER A 275 1.28 9.78 -7.29
N SER A 276 1.26 10.17 -6.02
CA SER A 276 2.31 11.02 -5.49
C SER A 276 3.53 10.26 -5.03
N VAL A 277 4.68 10.87 -5.30
CA VAL A 277 5.97 10.37 -4.87
C VAL A 277 6.06 10.50 -3.36
N HIS A 278 6.42 9.41 -2.71
CA HIS A 278 6.60 9.36 -1.27
C HIS A 278 7.87 8.58 -0.92
N ARG A 279 8.39 8.84 0.27
CA ARG A 279 9.63 8.25 0.78
C ARG A 279 9.53 8.03 2.28
N VAL A 280 10.44 7.22 2.82
CA VAL A 280 10.58 7.07 4.28
C VAL A 280 11.95 7.54 4.68
N VAL A 281 12.00 8.44 5.65
CA VAL A 281 13.23 8.99 6.22
C VAL A 281 13.42 8.52 7.67
N ALA A 282 14.63 8.68 8.19
CA ALA A 282 14.89 8.54 9.61
C ALA A 282 13.92 9.45 10.40
N PRO A 283 13.25 8.93 11.44
CA PRO A 283 12.35 9.75 12.24
C PRO A 283 13.16 10.74 13.12
N PRO A 284 12.50 11.71 13.77
CA PRO A 284 13.18 12.65 14.67
C PRO A 284 13.93 11.94 15.80
N ASP A 285 14.86 12.63 16.46
CA ASP A 285 15.78 12.05 17.45
C ASP A 285 15.06 11.33 18.62
N ASP A 286 13.88 11.81 19.02
CA ASP A 286 13.02 11.23 20.05
C ASP A 286 12.39 9.89 19.64
N GLN A 287 12.49 9.52 18.37
CA GLN A 287 11.99 8.26 17.80
C GLN A 287 13.05 7.49 16.99
N ALA A 288 14.19 8.08 16.65
CA ALA A 288 15.23 7.49 15.77
C ALA A 288 15.81 6.16 16.25
N HIS A 289 15.72 5.89 17.55
CA HIS A 289 16.18 4.66 18.18
C HIS A 289 15.14 3.52 18.14
N LEU A 290 13.95 3.76 17.59
CA LEU A 290 12.85 2.80 17.56
C LEU A 290 12.72 2.15 16.19
N ASP A 291 12.54 0.83 16.18
CA ASP A 291 12.11 0.11 14.99
C ASP A 291 10.71 0.58 14.59
N ARG A 292 10.52 0.86 13.30
CA ARG A 292 9.22 1.29 12.76
C ARG A 292 8.52 0.12 12.08
N LEU A 293 7.52 -0.43 12.75
CA LEU A 293 6.61 -1.38 12.13
C LEU A 293 5.65 -0.65 11.17
N GLY A 294 5.21 -1.31 10.11
CA GLY A 294 4.29 -0.80 9.12
C GLY A 294 3.28 -1.88 8.76
N LEU A 295 2.03 -1.46 8.62
CA LEU A 295 0.92 -2.29 8.17
C LEU A 295 0.27 -1.57 7.00
N LEU A 296 0.23 -2.21 5.83
CA LEU A 296 -0.35 -1.63 4.63
C LEU A 296 -1.28 -2.63 3.95
N TYR A 297 -2.37 -2.15 3.38
CA TYR A 297 -3.15 -2.91 2.42
C TYR A 297 -2.97 -2.32 1.03
N PHE A 298 -2.39 -3.11 0.13
CA PHE A 298 -2.21 -2.73 -1.27
C PHE A 298 -3.38 -3.24 -2.09
N LEU A 299 -4.17 -2.32 -2.64
CA LEU A 299 -5.25 -2.63 -3.54
C LEU A 299 -4.72 -2.71 -4.97
N ARG A 300 -4.96 -3.86 -5.60
CA ARG A 300 -4.66 -4.12 -7.00
C ARG A 300 -5.96 -4.39 -7.77
N PRO A 301 -6.04 -4.00 -9.05
CA PRO A 301 -7.15 -4.39 -9.93
C PRO A 301 -7.18 -5.90 -10.12
N ALA A 302 -8.35 -6.44 -10.46
CA ALA A 302 -8.47 -7.79 -10.98
C ALA A 302 -7.51 -7.98 -12.19
N HIS A 303 -6.88 -9.16 -12.27
CA HIS A 303 -5.79 -9.41 -13.22
C HIS A 303 -6.21 -9.18 -14.68
N ASP A 304 -7.46 -9.47 -15.03
CA ASP A 304 -8.00 -9.49 -16.38
C ASP A 304 -8.55 -8.13 -16.87
N LEU A 305 -8.56 -7.11 -16.01
CA LEU A 305 -8.95 -5.76 -16.41
C LEU A 305 -7.98 -5.16 -17.41
N ASP A 306 -8.53 -4.43 -18.37
CA ASP A 306 -7.73 -3.70 -19.35
C ASP A 306 -7.09 -2.47 -18.71
N LEU A 307 -5.80 -2.26 -18.97
CA LEU A 307 -5.12 -1.03 -18.61
C LEU A 307 -5.38 0.05 -19.68
N LYS A 308 -6.53 0.72 -19.59
CA LYS A 308 -6.93 1.81 -20.51
C LYS A 308 -7.58 2.98 -19.78
N ILE A 309 -7.47 4.19 -20.35
CA ILE A 309 -8.17 5.36 -19.79
C ILE A 309 -9.68 5.10 -19.78
N VAL A 310 -10.32 5.36 -18.64
CA VAL A 310 -11.76 5.14 -18.43
C VAL A 310 -12.58 6.16 -19.20
N ASP A 311 -13.75 5.71 -19.66
CA ASP A 311 -14.70 6.55 -20.37
C ASP A 311 -15.51 7.38 -19.37
N SER A 312 -14.93 8.50 -18.94
CA SER A 312 -15.47 9.38 -17.89
C SER A 312 -15.96 10.71 -18.50
N PRO A 313 -17.22 11.12 -18.20
CA PRO A 313 -17.74 12.42 -18.63
C PRO A 313 -16.90 13.61 -18.13
N LEU A 314 -16.31 13.50 -16.93
CA LEU A 314 -15.40 14.51 -16.42
C LEU A 314 -14.12 14.57 -17.27
N LEU A 315 -13.49 13.42 -17.53
CA LEU A 315 -12.25 13.37 -18.32
C LEU A 315 -12.48 13.88 -19.75
N GLU A 316 -13.60 13.53 -20.37
CA GLU A 316 -14.01 14.03 -21.68
C GLU A 316 -14.17 15.55 -21.67
N ARG A 317 -14.88 16.11 -20.67
CA ARG A 317 -15.05 17.56 -20.51
C ARG A 317 -13.72 18.30 -20.34
N LEU A 318 -12.75 17.66 -19.69
CA LEU A 318 -11.40 18.20 -19.50
C LEU A 318 -10.48 17.98 -20.72
N GLY A 319 -10.96 17.32 -21.77
CA GLY A 319 -10.17 17.00 -22.96
C GLY A 319 -9.09 15.93 -22.71
N ILE A 320 -9.17 15.20 -21.60
CA ILE A 320 -8.29 14.06 -21.29
C ILE A 320 -8.82 12.86 -22.09
N LYS A 321 -8.31 12.73 -23.31
CA LYS A 321 -8.71 11.65 -24.23
C LYS A 321 -7.94 10.37 -23.94
N GLN A 322 -8.47 9.24 -24.40
CA GLN A 322 -7.70 8.01 -24.52
C GLN A 322 -6.39 8.31 -25.27
N ALA A 323 -5.24 8.02 -24.63
CA ALA A 323 -3.98 7.93 -25.33
C ALA A 323 -4.15 6.89 -26.44
N GLY A 324 -3.73 7.21 -27.65
CA GLY A 324 -3.76 6.24 -28.75
C GLY A 324 -2.91 5.03 -28.33
N ASP A 325 -3.52 3.85 -28.30
CA ASP A 325 -2.95 2.48 -28.24
C ASP A 325 -1.80 2.12 -27.26
N ASP A 326 -1.16 3.03 -26.52
CA ASP A 326 0.02 2.71 -25.70
C ASP A 326 -0.26 1.73 -24.52
N GLY A 327 -1.53 1.52 -24.17
CA GLY A 327 -1.96 0.50 -23.18
C GLY A 327 -2.86 -0.60 -23.76
N ALA A 328 -3.17 -0.54 -25.05
CA ALA A 328 -4.13 -1.46 -25.66
C ALA A 328 -3.62 -2.90 -25.61
N GLY A 329 -4.42 -3.79 -25.04
CA GLY A 329 -4.09 -5.21 -24.88
C GLY A 329 -3.28 -5.57 -23.63
N ILE A 330 -2.79 -4.58 -22.85
CA ILE A 330 -2.09 -4.86 -21.59
C ILE A 330 -3.11 -5.12 -20.49
N LYS A 331 -2.98 -6.28 -19.83
CA LYS A 331 -3.76 -6.62 -18.66
C LYS A 331 -3.18 -5.96 -17.41
N ALA A 332 -4.04 -5.43 -16.56
CA ALA A 332 -3.61 -4.70 -15.37
C ALA A 332 -2.73 -5.57 -14.45
N GLY A 333 -3.04 -6.87 -14.30
CA GLY A 333 -2.19 -7.80 -13.55
C GLY A 333 -0.79 -7.99 -14.13
N GLU A 334 -0.65 -7.97 -15.46
CA GLU A 334 0.64 -8.07 -16.14
C GLU A 334 1.50 -6.82 -15.93
N TRP A 335 0.87 -5.65 -16.01
CA TRP A 335 1.53 -4.38 -15.74
C TRP A 335 2.09 -4.31 -14.32
N VAL A 336 1.30 -4.72 -13.31
CA VAL A 336 1.74 -4.77 -11.90
C VAL A 336 2.94 -5.69 -11.74
N ARG A 337 2.88 -6.92 -12.28
CA ARG A 337 3.99 -7.90 -12.19
C ARG A 337 5.28 -7.38 -12.83
N THR A 338 5.18 -6.68 -13.96
CA THR A 338 6.37 -6.10 -14.60
C THR A 338 6.96 -4.95 -13.80
N ARG A 339 6.13 -4.06 -13.24
CA ARG A 339 6.62 -3.01 -12.32
C ARG A 339 7.37 -3.61 -11.13
N VAL A 340 6.84 -4.68 -10.55
CA VAL A 340 7.48 -5.42 -9.47
C VAL A 340 8.86 -5.94 -9.88
N LYS A 341 8.96 -6.60 -11.04
CA LYS A 341 10.23 -7.09 -11.57
C LYS A 341 11.23 -5.97 -11.79
N GLN A 342 10.80 -4.84 -12.36
CA GLN A 342 11.69 -3.71 -12.64
C GLN A 342 12.17 -2.98 -11.37
N ASN A 343 11.39 -3.03 -10.29
CA ASN A 343 11.81 -2.48 -9.00
C ASN A 343 12.95 -3.28 -8.33
N GLN A 344 13.24 -4.48 -8.83
CA GLN A 344 14.41 -5.28 -8.41
C GLN A 344 15.70 -4.81 -9.10
N ASP A 345 15.61 -4.07 -10.20
CA ASP A 345 16.78 -3.68 -10.97
C ASP A 345 17.64 -2.68 -10.19
N LYS A 346 18.96 -2.92 -10.21
CA LYS A 346 19.96 -2.22 -9.38
C LYS A 346 19.84 -0.70 -9.49
N ALA A 347 20.10 -0.01 -8.38
CA ALA A 347 20.32 1.42 -8.37
C ALA A 347 21.57 1.73 -9.21
N THR A 348 21.39 2.10 -10.48
CA THR A 348 22.49 2.56 -11.33
C THR A 348 22.94 3.95 -10.89
N GLU A 349 24.26 4.18 -10.85
CA GLU A 349 24.82 5.53 -10.73
C GLU A 349 24.21 6.44 -11.79
N GLY A 350 23.65 7.57 -11.37
CA GLY A 350 23.00 8.54 -12.26
C GLY A 350 21.53 8.29 -12.56
N GLY A 351 20.85 7.37 -11.86
CA GLY A 351 19.39 7.23 -11.76
C GLY A 351 18.66 7.33 -13.10
N HIS A 352 18.34 6.21 -13.74
CA HIS A 352 17.51 6.23 -14.96
C HIS A 352 16.22 7.02 -14.70
N LYS A 353 16.17 8.28 -15.17
CA LYS A 353 15.10 9.23 -14.89
C LYS A 353 13.75 8.67 -15.34
N GLU A 354 13.73 7.86 -16.39
CA GLU A 354 12.55 7.16 -16.89
C GLU A 354 12.92 5.76 -17.38
N LYS A 355 12.07 4.77 -17.11
CA LYS A 355 12.20 3.41 -17.64
C LYS A 355 10.89 2.97 -18.26
N GLU A 356 10.96 2.40 -19.45
CA GLU A 356 9.81 1.78 -20.09
C GLU A 356 9.44 0.48 -19.36
N VAL A 357 8.15 0.31 -19.03
CA VAL A 357 7.61 -0.82 -18.27
C VAL A 357 7.15 -1.91 -19.23
N LEU A 358 6.06 -1.63 -19.96
CA LEU A 358 5.41 -2.51 -20.94
C LEU A 358 4.70 -1.63 -21.97
N GLY A 359 4.75 -2.04 -23.24
CA GLY A 359 4.02 -1.41 -24.35
C GLY A 359 4.26 0.09 -24.53
N GLY A 360 5.46 0.61 -24.26
CA GLY A 360 5.75 2.05 -24.39
C GLY A 360 5.43 2.89 -23.15
N VAL A 361 4.78 2.34 -22.11
CA VAL A 361 4.48 3.08 -20.87
C VAL A 361 5.76 3.31 -20.07
N LYS A 362 6.17 4.57 -19.92
CA LYS A 362 7.35 4.97 -19.13
C LYS A 362 6.99 5.32 -17.69
N VAL A 363 7.84 4.92 -16.74
CA VAL A 363 7.73 5.36 -15.34
C VAL A 363 9.00 6.08 -14.91
N LYS A 364 8.78 7.18 -14.18
CA LYS A 364 9.82 8.04 -13.65
C LYS A 364 10.31 7.52 -12.31
N TYR A 365 11.61 7.39 -12.13
CA TYR A 365 12.23 7.11 -10.84
C TYR A 365 12.69 8.43 -10.22
N TYR A 366 12.56 8.56 -8.90
CA TYR A 366 12.85 9.79 -8.18
C TYR A 366 14.02 9.56 -7.23
N ASP A 367 14.97 10.50 -7.23
CA ASP A 367 16.13 10.47 -6.35
C ASP A 367 15.77 10.76 -4.89
#